data_AF-A0A957TSP3-F1
#
_entry.id   AF-A0A957TSP3-F1
#
_cell.length_a   1.000
_cell.length_b   1.000
_cell.length_c   1.000
_cell.angle_alpha   90.00
_cell.angle_beta   90.00
_cell.angle_gamma   90.00
#
_symmetry.space_group_name_H-M   'P 1'
#
loop_
_entity.id
_entity.type
_entity.pdbx_description
1 polymer ?
#
loop_
_entity_poly.entity_id
_entity_poly.type
_entity_poly.pdbx_seq_one_letter_code
_entity_poly.pdbx_strand_id
1 'polypeptide(L)'
;MKKIIKWLSLGTGGLLILFLLVALGLSWRASSRLNRHYNISPEPLVIPTDAPAIEEGKRLVAIYCADCHGADLGGAEIFHDPALAVVDAPNLTRGQGGVGNGLTDSDWVRAIRHGVDRNGKPLFIMPSRNFYAFSDDDLGQ
;
A
#
# COMPACT_ATOMS: atom_id res chain seq x y z
N MET A 1 10.55 -52.51 13.94
CA MET A 1 9.49 -51.49 14.11
C MET A 1 9.95 -50.25 14.89
N LYS A 2 10.43 -50.36 16.14
CA LYS A 2 10.85 -49.20 16.96
C LYS A 2 11.95 -48.30 16.34
N LYS A 3 12.92 -48.87 15.60
CA LYS A 3 13.97 -48.10 14.91
C LYS A 3 13.40 -47.29 13.72
N ILE A 4 12.55 -47.92 12.91
CA ILE A 4 11.90 -47.27 11.76
C ILE A 4 11.01 -46.10 12.21
N ILE A 5 10.23 -46.30 13.29
CA ILE A 5 9.40 -45.24 13.89
C ILE A 5 10.27 -44.08 14.38
N LYS A 6 11.43 -44.35 15.01
CA LYS A 6 12.37 -43.30 15.45
C LYS A 6 12.95 -42.47 14.30
N TRP A 7 13.32 -43.11 13.20
CA TRP A 7 13.85 -42.41 12.02
C TRP A 7 12.76 -41.63 11.28
N LEU A 8 11.55 -42.18 11.17
CA LEU A 8 10.38 -41.47 10.64
C LEU A 8 10.03 -40.26 11.49
N SER A 9 9.99 -40.39 12.83
CA SER A 9 9.69 -39.27 13.73
C SER A 9 10.78 -38.19 13.71
N LEU A 10 12.04 -38.58 13.53
CA LEU A 10 13.15 -37.63 13.42
C LEU A 10 13.10 -36.87 12.08
N GLY A 11 12.76 -37.57 11.00
CA GLY A 11 12.57 -36.98 9.67
C GLY A 11 11.38 -36.01 9.62
N THR A 12 10.21 -36.42 10.13
CA THR A 12 9.03 -35.55 10.18
C THR A 12 9.22 -34.38 11.15
N GLY A 13 9.82 -34.61 12.31
CA GLY A 13 10.17 -33.56 13.27
C GLY A 13 11.11 -32.52 12.66
N GLY A 14 12.17 -32.97 11.96
CA GLY A 14 13.07 -32.08 11.24
C GLY A 14 12.38 -31.26 10.16
N LEU A 15 11.49 -31.88 9.39
CA LEU A 15 10.75 -31.20 8.32
C LEU A 15 9.74 -30.17 8.87
N LEU A 16 9.06 -30.49 9.97
CA LEU A 16 8.18 -29.54 10.67
C LEU A 16 8.96 -28.35 11.23
N ILE A 17 10.11 -28.58 11.85
CA ILE A 17 10.98 -27.50 12.34
C ILE A 17 11.44 -26.61 11.18
N LEU A 18 11.89 -27.22 10.08
CA LEU A 18 12.31 -26.47 8.88
C LEU A 18 11.15 -25.62 8.33
N PHE A 19 9.96 -26.20 8.23
CA PHE A 19 8.77 -25.48 7.78
C PHE A 19 8.45 -24.27 8.68
N LEU A 20 8.47 -24.46 10.00
CA LEU A 20 8.23 -23.38 10.96
C LEU A 20 9.30 -22.28 10.87
N LEU A 21 10.57 -22.64 10.70
CA LEU A 21 11.67 -21.67 10.52
C LEU A 21 11.50 -20.86 9.24
N VAL A 22 11.12 -21.52 8.13
CA VAL A 22 10.85 -20.84 6.85
C VAL A 22 9.65 -19.91 7.00
N ALA A 23 8.54 -20.37 7.58
CA ALA A 23 7.35 -19.56 7.80
C ALA A 23 7.66 -18.33 8.65
N LEU A 24 8.37 -18.50 9.78
CA LEU A 24 8.77 -17.40 10.65
C LEU A 24 9.69 -16.40 9.93
N GLY A 25 10.67 -16.91 9.17
CA GLY A 25 11.57 -16.07 8.38
C GLY A 25 10.85 -15.25 7.32
N LEU A 26 9.86 -15.84 6.62
CA LEU A 26 9.02 -15.14 5.65
C LEU A 26 8.14 -14.07 6.32
N SER A 27 7.48 -14.40 7.43
CA SER A 27 6.65 -13.45 8.18
C SER A 27 7.48 -12.28 8.72
N TRP A 28 8.66 -12.55 9.26
CA TRP A 28 9.57 -11.50 9.73
C TRP A 28 10.04 -10.60 8.58
N ARG A 29 10.39 -11.19 7.43
CA ARG A 29 10.78 -10.40 6.24
C ARG A 29 9.63 -9.54 5.72
N ALA A 30 8.42 -10.08 5.66
CA ALA A 30 7.24 -9.34 5.24
C ALA A 30 6.94 -8.18 6.20
N SER A 31 6.90 -8.47 7.50
CA SER A 31 6.69 -7.45 8.55
C SER A 31 7.78 -6.38 8.53
N SER A 32 9.05 -6.76 8.38
CA SER A 32 10.18 -5.82 8.31
C SER A 32 10.08 -4.90 7.09
N ARG A 33 9.52 -5.37 5.98
CA ARG A 33 9.26 -4.52 4.80
C ARG A 33 8.13 -3.53 5.06
N LEU A 34 7.00 -4.00 5.60
CA LEU A 34 5.83 -3.15 5.89
C LEU A 34 6.08 -2.12 7.01
N ASN A 35 6.97 -2.45 7.95
CA ASN A 35 7.34 -1.56 9.04
C ASN A 35 8.62 -0.75 8.79
N ARG A 36 9.17 -0.81 7.57
CA ARG A 36 10.32 0.02 7.23
C ARG A 36 9.88 1.48 7.17
N HIS A 37 10.63 2.34 7.85
CA HIS A 37 10.45 3.78 7.75
C HIS A 37 11.37 4.36 6.69
N TYR A 38 10.80 5.14 5.78
CA TYR A 38 11.48 5.90 4.74
C TYR A 38 11.33 7.39 5.05
N ASN A 39 12.44 8.11 5.05
CA ASN A 39 12.44 9.57 5.14
C ASN A 39 12.51 10.13 3.72
N ILE A 40 11.35 10.51 3.17
CA ILE A 40 11.23 11.12 1.84
C ILE A 40 10.69 12.52 2.03
N SER A 41 11.47 13.52 1.60
CA SER A 41 10.99 14.90 1.47
C SER A 41 10.76 15.17 -0.01
N PRO A 42 9.51 15.10 -0.49
CA PRO A 42 9.23 15.33 -1.90
C PRO A 42 9.49 16.77 -2.28
N GLU A 43 9.77 16.98 -3.56
CA GLU A 43 9.88 18.31 -4.12
C GLU A 43 8.52 19.03 -4.05
N PRO A 44 8.49 20.32 -3.64
CA PRO A 44 7.26 21.09 -3.65
C PRO A 44 6.68 21.16 -5.06
N LEU A 45 5.37 20.94 -5.15
CA LEU A 45 4.62 20.96 -6.40
C LEU A 45 3.72 22.19 -6.44
N VAL A 46 3.59 22.81 -7.61
CA VAL A 46 2.57 23.85 -7.81
C VAL A 46 1.24 23.16 -8.11
N ILE A 47 0.22 23.45 -7.31
CA ILE A 47 -1.13 22.91 -7.48
C ILE A 47 -1.98 23.97 -8.19
N PRO A 48 -2.18 23.88 -9.52
CA PRO A 48 -3.10 24.77 -10.23
C PRO A 48 -4.54 24.62 -9.71
N THR A 49 -5.26 25.73 -9.64
CA THR A 49 -6.66 25.77 -9.16
C THR A 49 -7.61 26.36 -10.20
N ASP A 50 -7.16 26.53 -11.44
CA ASP A 50 -8.02 26.95 -12.55
C ASP A 50 -8.95 25.81 -13.00
N ALA A 51 -10.05 26.18 -13.67
CA ALA A 51 -11.08 25.22 -14.06
C ALA A 51 -10.57 24.12 -15.02
N PRO A 52 -9.73 24.41 -16.04
CA PRO A 52 -9.11 23.37 -16.86
C PRO A 52 -8.29 22.36 -16.05
N ALA A 53 -7.42 22.83 -15.16
CA ALA A 53 -6.63 21.95 -14.29
C ALA A 53 -7.50 21.03 -13.44
N ILE A 54 -8.53 21.59 -12.79
CA ILE A 54 -9.46 20.81 -11.95
C ILE A 54 -10.21 19.76 -12.78
N GLU A 55 -10.59 20.07 -14.03
CA GLU A 55 -11.28 19.10 -14.88
C GLU A 55 -10.37 17.96 -15.32
N GLU A 56 -9.11 18.26 -15.62
CA GLU A 56 -8.11 17.25 -15.93
C GLU A 56 -7.77 16.39 -14.70
N GLY A 57 -7.64 16.98 -13.51
CA GLY A 57 -7.47 16.25 -12.25
C GLY A 57 -8.59 15.25 -12.01
N LYS A 58 -9.86 15.63 -12.22
CA LYS A 58 -10.99 14.69 -12.16
C LYS A 58 -10.85 13.53 -13.13
N ARG A 59 -10.41 13.80 -14.36
CA ARG A 59 -10.18 12.77 -15.38
C ARG A 59 -9.10 11.78 -14.94
N LEU A 60 -7.98 12.29 -14.43
CA LEU A 60 -6.87 11.47 -13.94
C LEU A 60 -7.27 10.61 -12.75
N VAL A 61 -7.99 11.20 -11.78
CA VAL A 61 -8.53 10.48 -10.62
C VAL A 61 -9.47 9.36 -11.04
N ALA A 62 -10.36 9.60 -12.02
CA ALA A 62 -11.26 8.58 -12.54
C ALA A 62 -10.52 7.40 -13.19
N ILE A 63 -9.38 7.64 -13.85
CA ILE A 63 -8.61 6.61 -14.55
C ILE A 63 -7.69 5.83 -13.61
N TYR A 64 -7.05 6.51 -12.65
CA TYR A 64 -5.94 5.93 -11.89
C TYR A 64 -6.26 5.64 -10.41
N CYS A 65 -7.28 6.28 -9.84
CA CYS A 65 -7.56 6.20 -8.41
C CYS A 65 -8.88 5.49 -8.11
N ALA A 66 -9.93 5.80 -8.87
CA ALA A 66 -11.31 5.39 -8.59
C ALA A 66 -11.52 3.86 -8.59
N ASP A 67 -10.79 3.11 -9.42
CA ASP A 67 -10.90 1.66 -9.50
C ASP A 67 -10.52 0.96 -8.19
N CYS A 68 -9.59 1.54 -7.41
CA CYS A 68 -9.16 0.98 -6.14
C CYS A 68 -9.77 1.71 -4.94
N HIS A 69 -9.98 3.03 -5.01
CA HIS A 69 -10.48 3.83 -3.90
C HIS A 69 -12.00 4.06 -3.93
N GLY A 70 -12.71 3.47 -4.89
CA GLY A 70 -14.14 3.67 -5.09
C GLY A 70 -14.44 4.86 -5.99
N ALA A 71 -15.61 4.83 -6.64
CA ALA A 71 -16.03 5.85 -7.59
C ALA A 71 -16.18 7.25 -6.98
N ASP A 72 -16.49 7.32 -5.68
CA ASP A 72 -16.58 8.54 -4.88
C ASP A 72 -15.31 8.81 -4.05
N LEU A 73 -14.28 7.97 -4.23
CA LEU A 73 -13.03 7.97 -3.46
C LEU A 73 -13.23 7.71 -1.95
N GLY A 74 -14.39 7.19 -1.56
CA GLY A 74 -14.77 6.88 -0.19
C GLY A 74 -14.04 5.69 0.43
N GLY A 75 -13.16 5.04 -0.33
CA GLY A 75 -12.53 3.78 0.02
C GLY A 75 -13.30 2.59 -0.56
N ALA A 76 -12.60 1.51 -0.85
CA ALA A 76 -13.21 0.28 -1.34
C ALA A 76 -12.42 -0.94 -0.84
N GLU A 77 -13.12 -2.06 -0.77
CA GLU A 77 -12.53 -3.35 -0.44
C GLU A 77 -11.65 -3.81 -1.61
N ILE A 78 -10.35 -4.04 -1.35
CA ILE A 78 -9.42 -4.56 -2.36
C ILE A 78 -9.35 -6.08 -2.28
N PHE A 79 -9.39 -6.62 -1.07
CA PHE A 79 -9.37 -8.06 -0.82
C PHE A 79 -10.06 -8.37 0.50
N HIS A 80 -10.98 -9.34 0.48
CA HIS A 80 -11.69 -9.75 1.69
C HIS A 80 -11.88 -11.26 1.70
N ASP A 81 -11.04 -11.89 2.50
CA ASP A 81 -11.21 -13.26 2.96
C ASP A 81 -10.87 -13.27 4.46
N PRO A 82 -11.87 -13.31 5.36
CA PRO A 82 -11.63 -13.32 6.79
C PRO A 82 -10.74 -14.46 7.29
N ALA A 83 -10.61 -15.56 6.53
CA ALA A 83 -9.70 -16.66 6.85
C ALA A 83 -8.24 -16.38 6.45
N LEU A 84 -8.00 -15.41 5.56
CA LEU A 84 -6.68 -15.05 5.04
C LEU A 84 -6.28 -13.61 5.40
N ALA A 85 -7.01 -12.61 4.88
CA ALA A 85 -6.76 -11.19 5.10
C ALA A 85 -7.96 -10.32 4.68
N VAL A 86 -8.06 -9.14 5.30
CA VAL A 86 -8.95 -8.05 4.86
C VAL A 86 -8.07 -6.85 4.53
N VAL A 87 -8.20 -6.32 3.32
CA VAL A 87 -7.41 -5.21 2.81
C VAL A 87 -8.34 -4.23 2.11
N ASP A 88 -8.40 -3.02 2.68
CA ASP A 88 -9.23 -1.93 2.17
C ASP A 88 -8.34 -0.80 1.66
N ALA A 89 -8.77 -0.17 0.56
CA ALA A 89 -8.23 1.11 0.14
C ALA A 89 -8.79 2.23 1.04
N PRO A 90 -7.95 3.19 1.46
CA PRO A 90 -8.39 4.26 2.34
C PRO A 90 -9.39 5.21 1.64
N ASN A 91 -10.28 5.78 2.44
CA ASN A 91 -11.14 6.90 2.06
C ASN A 91 -10.26 8.15 1.82
N LEU A 92 -10.17 8.60 0.58
CA LEU A 92 -9.34 9.75 0.18
C LEU A 92 -10.06 11.09 0.37
N THR A 93 -11.37 11.07 0.62
CA THR A 93 -12.18 12.28 0.72
C THR A 93 -11.82 13.13 1.95
N ARG A 94 -12.39 14.32 1.99
CA ARG A 94 -12.38 15.21 3.16
C ARG A 94 -13.57 14.97 4.10
N GLY A 95 -14.37 13.92 3.84
CA GLY A 95 -15.53 13.56 4.66
C GLY A 95 -15.17 12.83 5.94
N GLN A 96 -16.18 12.31 6.64
CA GLN A 96 -15.98 11.51 7.84
C GLN A 96 -15.16 10.25 7.54
N GLY A 97 -14.09 10.01 8.30
CA GLY A 97 -13.20 8.87 8.12
C GLY A 97 -12.21 9.01 6.94
N GLY A 98 -12.27 10.11 6.19
CA GLY A 98 -11.38 10.38 5.07
C GLY A 98 -10.03 10.98 5.48
N VAL A 99 -8.97 10.64 4.75
CA VAL A 99 -7.62 11.15 5.01
C VAL A 99 -7.39 12.56 4.45
N GLY A 100 -8.24 13.03 3.54
CA GLY A 100 -7.99 14.25 2.75
C GLY A 100 -7.91 15.56 3.54
N ASN A 101 -8.41 15.62 4.78
CA ASN A 101 -8.22 16.80 5.63
C ASN A 101 -6.87 16.81 6.37
N GLY A 102 -6.24 15.65 6.52
CA GLY A 102 -5.04 15.49 7.34
C GLY A 102 -3.76 15.24 6.55
N LEU A 103 -3.81 15.41 5.22
CA LEU A 103 -2.68 15.29 4.32
C LEU A 103 -2.36 16.66 3.72
N THR A 104 -1.07 17.00 3.72
CA THR A 104 -0.53 18.12 2.96
C THR A 104 -0.28 17.71 1.51
N ASP A 105 -0.07 18.68 0.61
CA ASP A 105 0.30 18.39 -0.79
C ASP A 105 1.57 17.54 -0.85
N SER A 106 2.55 17.81 0.02
CA SER A 106 3.77 16.99 0.12
C SER A 106 3.48 15.55 0.55
N ASP A 107 2.46 15.32 1.38
CA ASP A 107 2.06 13.96 1.75
C ASP A 107 1.41 13.23 0.58
N TRP A 108 0.62 13.92 -0.24
CA TRP A 108 0.05 13.38 -1.47
C TRP A 108 1.13 13.02 -2.49
N VAL A 109 2.08 13.92 -2.75
CA VAL A 109 3.22 13.64 -3.63
C VAL A 109 4.02 12.44 -3.11
N ARG A 110 4.26 12.36 -1.79
CA ARG A 110 4.94 11.21 -1.16
C ARG A 110 4.19 9.91 -1.39
N ALA A 111 2.87 9.90 -1.18
CA ALA A 111 2.04 8.72 -1.36
C ALA A 111 2.00 8.27 -2.82
N ILE A 112 1.73 9.20 -3.75
CA ILE A 112 1.50 8.90 -5.16
C ILE A 112 2.79 8.47 -5.85
N ARG A 113 3.85 9.29 -5.80
CA ARG A 113 5.11 9.00 -6.52
C ARG A 113 5.97 7.97 -5.81
N HIS A 114 6.01 8.01 -4.49
CA HIS A 114 6.98 7.22 -3.72
C HIS A 114 6.37 6.02 -3.00
N GLY A 115 5.03 5.92 -2.93
CA GLY A 115 4.36 4.82 -2.24
C GLY A 115 4.65 4.82 -0.76
N VAL A 116 4.76 5.99 -0.14
CA VAL A 116 5.07 6.15 1.28
C VAL A 116 4.05 7.09 1.93
N ASP A 117 3.46 6.65 3.04
CA ASP A 117 2.45 7.41 3.78
C ASP A 117 3.07 8.61 4.53
N ARG A 118 2.23 9.45 5.17
CA ARG A 118 2.68 10.59 5.98
C ARG A 118 3.57 10.22 7.18
N ASN A 119 3.55 8.95 7.60
CA ASN A 119 4.35 8.43 8.72
C ASN A 119 5.66 7.79 8.24
N GLY A 120 5.95 7.84 6.94
CA GLY A 120 7.13 7.24 6.34
C GLY A 120 7.02 5.73 6.12
N LYS A 121 5.85 5.12 6.27
CA LYS A 121 5.64 3.68 6.02
C LYS A 121 5.27 3.43 4.56
N PRO A 122 5.69 2.29 3.96
CA PRO A 122 5.29 1.95 2.61
C PRO A 122 3.79 1.69 2.52
N LEU A 123 3.17 2.18 1.44
CA LEU A 123 1.80 1.86 1.10
C LEU A 123 1.72 0.42 0.57
N PHE A 124 0.70 -0.30 1.04
CA PHE A 124 0.47 -1.68 0.67
C PHE A 124 -0.46 -1.74 -0.55
N ILE A 125 -0.11 -2.55 -1.55
CA ILE A 125 -0.86 -2.77 -2.81
C ILE A 125 -0.89 -1.57 -3.78
N MET A 126 -0.91 -0.33 -3.30
CA MET A 126 -0.96 0.86 -4.15
C MET A 126 0.16 0.85 -5.22
N PRO A 127 -0.17 1.01 -6.52
CA PRO A 127 0.78 0.82 -7.61
C PRO A 127 1.63 2.08 -7.90
N SER A 128 2.24 2.68 -6.87
CA SER A 128 2.99 3.95 -6.99
C SER A 128 4.11 3.96 -8.03
N ARG A 129 4.67 2.80 -8.39
CA ARG A 129 5.64 2.69 -9.49
C ARG A 129 5.08 3.13 -10.85
N ASN A 130 3.78 2.99 -11.07
CA ASN A 130 3.11 3.43 -12.29
C ASN A 130 2.93 4.96 -12.31
N PHE A 131 2.82 5.57 -11.12
CA PHE A 131 2.61 7.02 -10.96
C PHE A 131 3.92 7.78 -10.76
N TYR A 132 5.03 7.09 -10.50
CA TYR A 132 6.36 7.68 -10.35
C TYR A 132 6.74 8.56 -11.56
N ALA A 133 6.31 8.17 -12.76
CA ALA A 133 6.62 8.86 -14.01
C ALA A 133 5.63 9.98 -14.38
N PHE A 134 4.62 10.27 -13.54
CA PHE A 134 3.73 11.41 -13.77
C PHE A 134 4.56 12.69 -13.80
N SER A 135 4.29 13.53 -14.79
CA SER A 135 4.85 14.89 -14.83
C SER A 135 4.38 15.68 -13.62
N ASP A 136 5.06 16.79 -13.32
CA ASP A 136 4.61 17.69 -12.26
C ASP A 136 3.23 18.26 -12.57
N ASP A 137 2.95 18.52 -13.85
CA ASP A 137 1.64 18.96 -14.32
C ASP A 137 0.57 17.89 -14.08
N ASP A 138 0.81 16.62 -14.48
CA ASP A 138 -0.17 15.55 -14.27
C ASP A 138 -0.44 15.29 -12.78
N LEU A 139 0.59 15.42 -11.94
CA LEU A 139 0.45 15.19 -10.51
C LEU A 139 -0.21 16.38 -9.79
N GLY A 140 -0.04 17.60 -10.32
CA GLY A 140 -0.51 18.83 -9.70
C GLY A 140 -1.97 19.15 -9.98
N GLN A 141 -2.56 18.51 -11.00
CA GLN A 141 -3.93 18.75 -11.46
C GLN A 141 -4.97 17.95 -10.68
#